data_AF-A0A961U1Z1-F1
#
_entry.id   AF-A0A961U1Z1-F1
#
_cell.length_a   1.000
_cell.length_b   1.000
_cell.length_c   1.000
_cell.angle_alpha   90.00
_cell.angle_beta   90.00
_cell.angle_gamma   90.00
#
_symmetry.space_group_name_H-M   'P 1'
#
loop_
_entity.id
_entity.type
_entity.pdbx_description
1 polymer ?
#
loop_
_entity_poly.entity_id
_entity_poly.type
_entity_poly.pdbx_seq_one_letter_code
_entity_poly.pdbx_strand_id
1 'polypeptide(L)' 'MTLVSRFEAASRSSAELHGLLAEAFNAFAAAPRGSQERREALQSMHNIENELAARPPGL' A
#
# COMPACT_ATOMS: atom_id res chain seq x y z
N MET A 1 7.91 7.18 1.55
CA MET A 1 7.95 5.99 0.67
C MET A 1 7.61 6.44 -0.73
N THR A 2 7.98 5.68 -1.76
CA THR A 2 7.43 5.91 -3.11
C THR A 2 6.00 5.39 -3.17
N LEU A 3 5.10 6.12 -3.83
CA LEU A 3 3.73 5.69 -4.06
C LEU A 3 3.68 4.33 -4.77
N VAL A 4 2.97 3.36 -4.21
CA VAL A 4 2.65 2.09 -4.87
C VAL A 4 1.40 2.30 -5.72
N SER A 5 1.53 2.25 -7.04
CA SER A 5 0.42 2.34 -7.97
C SER A 5 -0.43 1.08 -7.99
N ARG A 6 -1.65 1.17 -8.55
CA ARG A 6 -2.52 -0.01 -8.75
C ARG A 6 -1.88 -1.07 -9.65
N PHE A 7 -1.14 -0.64 -10.67
CA PHE A 7 -0.45 -1.56 -11.58
C PHE A 7 0.68 -2.30 -10.87
N GLU A 8 1.47 -1.59 -10.06
CA GLU A 8 2.52 -2.21 -9.26
C GLU A 8 1.92 -3.18 -8.23
N ALA A 9 0.84 -2.81 -7.55
CA ALA A 9 0.16 -3.69 -6.61
C ALA A 9 -0.33 -4.99 -7.28
N ALA A 10 -0.97 -4.88 -8.44
CA ALA A 10 -1.46 -6.04 -9.20
C ALA A 10 -0.34 -7.02 -9.63
N SER A 11 0.89 -6.52 -9.84
CA SER A 11 2.05 -7.35 -10.20
C SER A 11 2.69 -8.11 -9.04
N ARG A 12 2.28 -7.86 -7.79
CA ARG A 12 2.91 -8.42 -6.58
C ARG A 12 2.18 -9.67 -6.09
N SER A 13 2.89 -10.53 -5.38
CA SER A 13 2.28 -11.62 -4.60
C SER A 13 1.51 -11.08 -3.39
N SER A 14 0.57 -11.87 -2.85
CA SER A 14 -0.21 -11.47 -1.66
C SER A 14 0.70 -11.26 -0.44
N ALA A 15 1.77 -12.06 -0.31
CA ALA A 15 2.78 -11.90 0.73
C ALA A 15 3.54 -10.56 0.61
N GLU A 16 3.98 -10.19 -0.60
CA GLU A 16 4.62 -8.89 -0.85
C GLU A 16 3.66 -7.74 -0.56
N LEU A 17 2.38 -7.86 -0.93
CA LEU A 17 1.37 -6.85 -0.65
C LEU A 17 1.18 -6.63 0.85
N HIS A 18 1.16 -7.68 1.66
CA HIS A 18 1.11 -7.53 3.12
C HIS A 18 2.37 -6.84 3.68
N GLY A 19 3.54 -7.15 3.14
CA GLY A 19 4.79 -6.44 3.50
C GLY A 19 4.72 -4.95 3.16
N LEU A 20 4.33 -4.63 1.93
CA LEU A 20 4.16 -3.24 1.47
C LEU A 20 3.08 -2.49 2.25
N LEU A 21 2.02 -3.16 2.68
CA LEU A 21 0.98 -2.55 3.51
C LEU A 21 1.54 -2.13 4.87
N ALA A 22 2.36 -2.97 5.49
CA ALA A 22 3.03 -2.64 6.75
C ALA A 22 4.02 -1.47 6.58
N GLU A 23 4.80 -1.46 5.49
CA GLU A 23 5.69 -0.35 5.16
C GLU A 23 4.92 0.96 4.93
N ALA A 24 3.81 0.91 4.20
CA ALA A 24 2.97 2.08 3.94
C ALA A 24 2.34 2.63 5.20
N PHE A 25 1.85 1.75 6.08
CA PHE A 25 1.32 2.13 7.38
C PHE A 25 2.38 2.84 8.24
N ASN A 26 3.59 2.27 8.32
CA ASN A 26 4.70 2.86 9.06
C ASN A 26 5.10 4.23 8.49
N ALA A 27 5.17 4.35 7.16
CA ALA A 27 5.46 5.62 6.48
C ALA A 27 4.39 6.67 6.76
N PHE A 28 3.10 6.29 6.75
CA PHE A 28 1.99 7.19 7.07
C PHE A 28 2.04 7.68 8.53
N ALA A 29 2.38 6.79 9.46
CA ALA A 29 2.49 7.11 10.88
C ALA A 29 3.67 8.06 11.18
N ALA A 30 4.79 7.89 10.46
CA ALA A 30 5.98 8.72 10.63
C ALA A 30 5.88 10.08 9.90
N ALA A 31 5.10 10.19 8.83
CA ALA A 31 5.04 11.38 8.00
C ALA A 31 4.32 12.57 8.69
N PRO A 32 4.80 13.81 8.52
CA PRO A 32 4.13 14.99 9.03
C PRO A 32 2.69 15.12 8.50
N ARG A 33 1.80 15.67 9.33
CA ARG A 33 0.41 15.90 8.91
C ARG A 33 0.37 16.86 7.72
N GLY A 34 -0.42 16.53 6.71
CA GLY A 34 -0.58 17.34 5.50
C GLY A 34 0.58 17.24 4.51
N SER A 35 1.62 16.45 4.78
CA SER A 35 2.74 16.29 3.87
C SER A 35 2.39 15.44 2.64
N GLN A 36 3.20 15.57 1.59
CA GLN A 36 3.03 14.78 0.37
C GLN A 36 3.31 13.30 0.62
N GLU A 37 4.33 13.01 1.41
CA GLU A 37 4.72 11.67 1.82
C GLU A 37 3.57 10.97 2.56
N ARG A 38 2.84 11.72 3.40
CA ARG A 38 1.67 11.18 4.11
C ARG A 38 0.51 10.86 3.17
N ARG A 39 0.28 11.69 2.15
CA ARG A 39 -0.73 11.42 1.11
C ARG A 39 -0.34 10.21 0.25
N GLU A 40 0.93 10.10 -0.12
CA GLU A 40 1.46 8.98 -0.90
C GLU A 40 1.37 7.66 -0.13
N ALA A 41 1.70 7.67 1.16
CA ALA A 41 1.54 6.50 2.01
C ALA A 41 0.08 6.06 2.12
N LEU A 42 -0.84 7.01 2.35
CA LEU A 42 -2.28 6.71 2.41
C LEU A 42 -2.80 6.16 1.07
N GLN A 43 -2.41 6.75 -0.06
CA GLN A 43 -2.84 6.27 -1.37
C GLN A 43 -2.25 4.88 -1.69
N SER A 44 -1.03 4.61 -1.24
CA SER A 44 -0.42 3.27 -1.36
C SER A 44 -1.22 2.24 -0.56
N MET A 45 -1.60 2.55 0.68
CA MET A 45 -2.46 1.68 1.49
C MET A 45 -3.77 1.35 0.77
N HIS A 46 -4.49 2.36 0.26
CA HIS A 46 -5.73 2.11 -0.51
C HIS A 46 -5.50 1.25 -1.75
N ASN A 47 -4.42 1.48 -2.50
CA ASN A 47 -4.14 0.68 -3.70
C ASN A 47 -3.87 -0.79 -3.34
N ILE A 48 -3.12 -1.04 -2.27
CA ILE A 48 -2.77 -2.37 -1.79
C ILE A 48 -3.99 -3.09 -1.20
N GLU A 49 -4.78 -2.43 -0.36
CA GLU A 49 -5.99 -3.00 0.26
C GLU A 49 -7.03 -3.35 -0.80
N ASN A 50 -7.22 -2.51 -1.82
CA ASN A 50 -8.11 -2.79 -2.94
C ASN A 50 -7.66 -4.03 -3.73
N GLU A 51 -6.36 -4.17 -3.97
CA GLU A 51 -5.81 -5.34 -4.66
C GLU A 51 -5.97 -6.62 -3.83
N LEU A 52 -5.66 -6.56 -2.53
CA LEU A 52 -5.86 -7.69 -1.61
C LEU A 52 -7.34 -8.11 -1.53
N ALA A 53 -8.26 -7.15 -1.49
CA ALA A 53 -9.70 -7.41 -1.45
C ALA A 53 -10.25 -7.96 -2.79
N ALA A 54 -9.61 -7.63 -3.91
CA ALA A 54 -9.98 -8.17 -5.22
C ALA A 54 -9.51 -9.62 -5.44
N ARG A 55 -8.56 -10.10 -4.64
CA ARG A 55 -8.04 -11.47 -4.75
C ARG A 55 -9.00 -12.49 -4.12
N PRO A 56 -9.17 -13.68 -4.74
CA PRO A 56 -9.95 -14.73 -4.11
C PRO A 56 -9.22 -15.22 -2.85
N PRO A 57 -9.95 -15.53 -1.77
CA PRO A 57 -9.35 -16.08 -0.56
C PRO A 57 -8.67 -17.42 -0.86
N GLY A 58 -7.35 -17.51 -0.63
CA GLY A 58 -6.62 -18.78 -0.65
C GLY A 58 -5.79 -19.10 -1.91
N LEU A 59 -5.38 -18.11 -2.70
CA LEU A 59 -4.29 -18.29 -3.69
C LEU A 59 -2.91 -18.01 -3.07
#